data_AF-A0A024FFI7-F1
#
_entry.id   AF-A0A024FFI7-F1
#
_cell.length_a   1.000
_cell.length_b   1.000
_cell.length_c   1.000
_cell.angle_alpha   90.00
_cell.angle_beta   90.00
_cell.angle_gamma   90.00
#
_symmetry.space_group_name_H-M   'P 1'
#
loop_
_entity.id
_entity.type
_entity.pdbx_description
1 polymer ?
#
loop_
_entity_poly.entity_id
_entity_poly.type
_entity_poly.pdbx_seq_one_letter_code
_entity_poly.pdbx_strand_id
1 'polypeptide(L)' 'MGCLPGNSVELVQVAPFADPMYLNINGSHLAIRKETAIHVQIETSNE' A
#
# COMPACT_ATOMS: atom_id res chain seq x y z
N MET A 1 11.03 -4.34 4.46
CA MET A 1 10.45 -4.41 5.82
C MET A 1 9.07 -3.73 5.88
N GLY A 2 8.18 -3.94 4.89
CA GLY A 2 6.87 -3.25 4.88
C GLY A 2 5.78 -4.13 4.27
N CYS A 3 5.88 -4.40 2.98
CA CYS A 3 4.94 -5.27 2.28
C CYS A 3 5.48 -6.71 2.22
N LEU A 4 5.27 -7.49 3.28
CA LEU A 4 5.52 -8.94 3.28
C LEU A 4 4.22 -9.68 2.91
N PRO A 5 4.30 -10.85 2.24
CA PRO A 5 3.14 -11.67 1.95
C PRO A 5 2.38 -12.03 3.24
N GLY A 6 1.06 -11.94 3.21
CA GLY A 6 0.19 -12.20 4.37
C GLY A 6 -0.10 -10.98 5.26
N ASN A 7 0.48 -9.81 4.98
CA ASN A 7 0.09 -8.57 5.65
C ASN A 7 -1.16 -7.97 5.01
N SER A 8 -2.10 -7.53 5.84
CA SER A 8 -3.19 -6.67 5.39
C SER A 8 -2.66 -5.27 5.10
N VAL A 9 -3.04 -4.74 3.95
CA VAL A 9 -2.64 -3.42 3.47
C VAL A 9 -3.92 -2.62 3.22
N GLU A 10 -3.96 -1.41 3.75
CA GLU A 10 -5.06 -0.48 3.59
C GLU A 10 -4.56 0.81 2.94
N LEU A 11 -5.27 1.29 1.92
CA LEU A 11 -4.97 2.58 1.29
C LEU A 11 -5.59 3.70 2.12
N VAL A 12 -4.74 4.48 2.80
CA VAL A 12 -5.20 5.59 3.65
C VAL A 12 -5.45 6.83 2.80
N GLN A 13 -4.48 7.20 1.97
CA GLN A 13 -4.56 8.42 1.18
C GLN A 13 -3.68 8.33 -0.06
N VAL A 14 -4.12 8.98 -1.13
CA VAL A 14 -3.31 9.17 -2.33
C VAL A 14 -2.86 10.63 -2.37
N ALA A 15 -1.58 10.87 -2.66
CA ALA A 15 -1.08 12.23 -2.83
C ALA A 15 -1.78 12.93 -4.02
N PRO A 16 -1.83 14.28 -4.05
CA PRO A 16 -2.54 15.04 -5.09
C PRO A 16 -2.13 14.71 -6.54
N PHE A 17 -0.90 14.22 -6.74
CA PHE A 17 -0.36 13.83 -8.05
C PHE A 17 -0.35 12.33 -8.29
N ALA A 18 -1.17 11.57 -7.56
CA ALA A 18 -1.23 10.10 -7.60
C ALA A 18 0.07 9.38 -7.18
N ASP A 19 1.08 10.11 -6.69
CA ASP A 19 2.34 9.60 -6.16
C ASP A 19 2.90 10.56 -5.08
N PRO A 20 3.37 10.06 -3.93
CA PRO A 20 3.27 8.68 -3.44
C PRO A 20 1.87 8.33 -2.91
N MET A 21 1.61 7.04 -2.71
CA MET A 21 0.42 6.52 -2.02
C MET A 21 0.76 6.22 -0.56
N TYR A 22 -0.10 6.63 0.36
CA TYR A 22 0.01 6.32 1.78
C TYR A 22 -0.80 5.08 2.13
N LEU A 23 -0.10 4.08 2.65
CA LEU A 23 -0.63 2.79 3.05
C LEU A 23 -0.51 2.63 4.57
N ASN A 24 -1.48 1.95 5.16
CA ASN A 24 -1.41 1.41 6.51
C ASN A 24 -1.20 -0.10 6.42
N ILE A 25 -0.14 -0.59 7.05
CA ILE A 25 0.22 -2.02 7.07
C ILE A 25 0.35 -2.44 8.53
N ASN A 26 -0.59 -3.24 9.03
CA ASN A 26 -0.63 -3.69 10.43
C ASN A 26 -0.47 -2.53 11.46
N GLY A 27 -1.02 -1.35 11.18
CA GLY A 27 -0.93 -0.16 12.04
C GLY A 27 0.31 0.72 11.80
N SER A 28 1.20 0.33 10.88
CA SER A 28 2.35 1.15 10.47
C SER A 28 2.04 1.93 9.19
N HIS A 29 2.28 3.24 9.23
CA HIS A 29 2.07 4.12 8.08
C HIS A 29 3.31 4.12 7.18
N LEU A 30 3.10 3.80 5.91
CA LEU A 30 4.15 3.74 4.89
C LEU A 30 3.72 4.52 3.65
N ALA A 31 4.60 5.37 3.13
CA ALA A 31 4.44 5.95 1.79
C ALA A 31 5.15 5.05 0.77
N ILE A 32 4.44 4.62 -0.26
CA ILE A 32 5.00 3.86 -1.39
C ILE A 32 4.87 4.67 -2.68
N ARG A 33 5.93 4.69 -3.49
CA ARG A 33 5.86 5.28 -4.83
C ARG A 33 5.12 4.34 -5.78
N LYS A 34 4.43 4.89 -6.77
CA LYS A 34 3.69 4.15 -7.79
C LYS A 34 4.61 3.17 -8.54
N GLU A 35 5.83 3.58 -8.88
CA GLU A 35 6.84 2.72 -9.52
C GLU A 35 7.24 1.49 -8.69
N THR A 36 7.11 1.55 -7.37
CA THR A 36 7.37 0.40 -6.49
C THR A 36 6.09 -0.41 -6.28
N ALA A 37 4.96 0.28 -6.13
CA ALA A 37 3.66 -0.34 -5.92
C ALA A 37 3.24 -1.26 -7.09
N ILE A 38 3.67 -0.98 -8.33
CA ILE A 38 3.38 -1.88 -9.48
C ILE A 38 3.96 -3.29 -9.30
N HIS A 39 4.99 -3.45 -8.48
CA HIS A 39 5.65 -4.74 -8.23
C HIS A 39 5.02 -5.49 -7.05
N VAL A 40 4.08 -4.87 -6.33
CA VAL A 40 3.41 -5.47 -5.18
C VAL A 40 2.08 -6.05 -5.65
N GLN A 41 1.97 -7.38 -5.64
CA GLN A 41 0.71 -8.05 -5.89
C GLN A 41 -0.14 -8.07 -4.62
N ILE A 42 -1.41 -7.69 -4.76
CA ILE A 42 -2.39 -7.69 -3.68
C ILE A 42 -3.56 -8.60 -4.05
N GLU A 43 -4.17 -9.20 -3.04
CA GLU A 43 -5.43 -9.92 -3.17
C GLU A 43 -6.55 -9.03 -2.63
N THR A 44 -7.55 -8.73 -3.45
CA THR A 44 -8.73 -7.98 -3.00
C THR A 44 -9.66 -8.95 -2.29
N SER A 45 -9.74 -8.86 -0.96
CA SER A 45 -10.82 -9.48 -0.20
C SER A 45 -12.11 -8.68 -0.44
N ASN A 46 -12.82 -8.98 -1.53
CA ASN A 46 -14.19 -8.54 -1.72
C ASN A 46 -15.04 -9.23 -0.64
N GLU A 47 -15.55 -8.45 0.32
CA GLU A 47 -16.72 -8.84 1.11
C GLU A 47 -18.00 -8.51 0.33
#